data_AF-A0A397L1C5-F1
#
_entry.id   AF-A0A397L1C5-F1
#
_cell.length_a   1.000
_cell.length_b   1.000
_cell.length_c   1.000
_cell.angle_alpha   90.00
_cell.angle_beta   90.00
_cell.angle_gamma   90.00
#
_symmetry.space_group_name_H-M   'P 1'
#
loop_
_entity.id
_entity.type
_entity.pdbx_description
1 polymer ?
#
loop_
_entity_poly.entity_id
_entity_poly.type
_entity_poly.pdbx_seq_one_letter_code
_entity_poly.pdbx_strand_id
1 'polypeptide(L)'
;MGHFLIGLLVFVLFIGNVIEEANGEISPTVLSKIEWMNKRGPYLGIVAPNNFELNPLLTSQAYVPYPSLLLVILLRFRFGKISNQRVVIVMSGLGMVNAGVATQLLGSLFRLKGVLHYGIAGNADVNLEIGDVTIPKYWAHSGLWNWQVGENIFIFITFSSISLRSSLLFVKVCFRGEMLIIHAYP
;
A
#
# COMPACT_ATOMS: atom_id res chain seq x y z
N MET A 1 40.13 -37.46 -26.16
CA MET A 1 40.04 -35.99 -25.94
C MET A 1 38.61 -35.47 -25.73
N GLY A 2 37.55 -36.10 -26.25
CA GLY A 2 36.17 -35.59 -26.16
C GLY A 2 35.56 -35.53 -24.74
N HIS A 3 35.90 -36.46 -23.84
CA HIS A 3 35.36 -36.46 -22.46
C HIS A 3 35.84 -35.26 -21.62
N PHE A 4 37.02 -34.73 -21.92
CA PHE A 4 37.56 -33.56 -21.22
C PHE A 4 36.80 -32.28 -21.60
N LEU A 5 36.44 -32.14 -22.88
CA LEU A 5 35.63 -31.03 -23.38
C LEU A 5 34.20 -31.04 -22.82
N ILE A 6 33.60 -32.23 -22.65
CA ILE A 6 32.28 -32.38 -22.03
C ILE A 6 32.33 -32.01 -20.54
N GLY A 7 33.37 -32.45 -19.81
CA GLY A 7 33.57 -32.07 -18.41
C GLY A 7 33.74 -30.56 -18.23
N LEU A 8 34.50 -29.92 -19.13
CA LEU A 8 34.68 -28.46 -19.15
C LEU A 8 33.37 -27.72 -19.43
N LEU A 9 32.57 -28.21 -20.39
CA LEU A 9 31.28 -27.61 -20.75
C LEU A 9 30.30 -27.68 -19.56
N VAL A 10 30.22 -28.83 -18.89
CA VAL A 10 29.37 -29.00 -17.70
C VAL A 10 29.84 -28.10 -16.57
N PHE A 11 31.15 -27.97 -16.36
CA PHE A 11 31.70 -27.08 -15.34
C PHE A 11 31.41 -25.60 -15.63
N VAL A 12 31.53 -25.16 -16.89
CA VAL A 12 31.20 -23.79 -17.31
C VAL A 12 29.71 -23.50 -17.18
N LEU A 13 28.84 -24.46 -17.54
CA LEU A 13 27.40 -24.32 -17.32
C LEU A 13 27.06 -24.30 -15.83
N PHE A 14 27.77 -25.07 -15.00
CA PHE A 14 27.56 -25.06 -13.55
C PHE A 14 27.97 -23.71 -12.95
N ILE A 15 29.13 -23.16 -13.34
CA ILE A 15 29.60 -21.83 -12.90
C ILE A 15 28.66 -20.72 -13.42
N GLY A 16 28.18 -20.83 -14.65
CA GLY A 16 27.27 -19.85 -15.26
C GLY A 16 25.89 -19.77 -14.60
N ASN A 17 25.47 -20.81 -13.87
CA ASN A 17 24.21 -20.85 -13.12
C ASN A 17 24.35 -20.43 -11.64
N VAL A 18 25.56 -20.14 -11.16
CA VAL A 18 25.79 -19.98 -9.71
C VAL A 18 25.51 -18.57 -9.17
N ILE A 19 25.39 -17.51 -9.98
CA ILE A 19 25.06 -16.18 -9.41
C ILE A 19 24.20 -15.35 -10.38
N GLU A 20 22.90 -15.63 -10.42
CA GLU A 20 21.91 -14.56 -10.50
C GLU A 20 21.30 -14.40 -9.10
N GLU A 21 22.04 -13.77 -8.20
CA GLU A 21 21.40 -13.18 -7.02
C GLU A 21 20.51 -12.04 -7.52
N ALA A 22 19.21 -12.31 -7.59
CA ALA A 22 18.21 -11.28 -7.80
C ALA A 22 18.31 -10.26 -6.66
N ASN A 23 18.96 -9.12 -6.92
CA ASN A 23 19.13 -8.00 -5.99
C ASN A 23 17.79 -7.26 -5.72
N GLY A 24 16.77 -8.00 -5.29
CA GLY A 24 15.51 -7.48 -4.76
C GLY A 24 15.53 -7.33 -3.23
N GLU A 25 16.66 -7.59 -2.58
CA GLU A 25 16.77 -7.60 -1.13
C GLU A 25 16.77 -6.18 -0.55
N ILE A 26 15.95 -5.97 0.49
CA ILE A 26 15.97 -4.76 1.30
C ILE A 26 17.30 -4.73 2.05
N SER A 27 18.07 -3.64 1.94
CA SER A 27 19.38 -3.52 2.63
C SER A 27 19.29 -3.89 4.13
N PRO A 28 20.28 -4.62 4.69
CA PRO A 28 20.30 -4.98 6.11
C PRO A 28 20.17 -3.78 7.06
N THR A 29 20.65 -2.61 6.63
CA THR A 29 20.50 -1.35 7.38
C THR A 29 19.04 -0.88 7.46
N VAL A 30 18.28 -1.09 6.39
CA VAL A 30 16.85 -0.78 6.31
C VAL A 30 16.05 -1.81 7.11
N LEU A 31 16.39 -3.10 7.01
CA LEU A 31 15.77 -4.19 7.77
C LEU A 31 15.93 -3.99 9.29
N SER A 32 17.14 -3.74 9.76
CA SER A 32 17.39 -3.45 11.19
C SER A 32 16.62 -2.23 11.69
N LYS A 33 16.49 -1.20 10.85
CA LYS A 33 15.66 -0.02 11.15
C LYS A 33 14.17 -0.36 11.21
N ILE A 34 13.66 -1.20 10.30
CA ILE A 34 12.29 -1.71 10.33
C ILE A 34 12.03 -2.49 11.62
N GLU A 35 12.92 -3.41 11.99
CA GLU A 35 12.81 -4.18 13.23
C GLU A 35 12.76 -3.29 14.47
N TRP A 36 13.66 -2.29 14.52
CA TRP A 36 13.69 -1.33 15.62
C TRP A 36 12.39 -0.51 15.70
N MET A 37 11.81 -0.12 14.56
CA MET A 37 10.51 0.53 14.52
C MET A 37 9.41 -0.42 15.00
N ASN A 38 9.41 -1.68 14.61
CA ASN A 38 8.41 -2.68 15.02
C ASN A 38 8.46 -3.01 16.51
N LYS A 39 9.62 -2.93 17.16
CA LYS A 39 9.73 -3.05 18.63
C LYS A 39 8.97 -1.94 19.36
N ARG A 40 8.84 -0.77 18.75
CA ARG A 40 8.16 0.38 19.36
C ARG A 40 6.64 0.28 19.31
N GLY A 41 6.03 -0.62 18.56
CA GLY A 41 4.62 -0.93 18.79
C GLY A 41 3.90 -1.54 17.61
N PRO A 42 2.58 -1.69 17.74
CA PRO A 42 1.70 -1.62 16.59
C PRO A 42 1.35 -0.16 16.28
N TYR A 43 1.47 0.24 15.02
CA TYR A 43 1.16 1.58 14.50
C TYR A 43 -0.22 1.62 13.86
N LEU A 44 -0.84 2.80 13.78
CA LEU A 44 -1.93 3.02 12.84
C LEU A 44 -1.31 3.40 11.49
N GLY A 45 -1.57 2.60 10.46
CA GLY A 45 -1.12 2.88 9.10
C GLY A 45 -2.00 3.94 8.47
N ILE A 46 -1.41 4.98 7.87
CA ILE A 46 -2.12 6.02 7.14
C ILE A 46 -1.62 6.04 5.71
N VAL A 47 -2.52 5.90 4.75
CA VAL A 47 -2.21 5.96 3.31
C VAL A 47 -2.90 7.17 2.72
N ALA A 48 -2.11 8.09 2.16
CA ALA A 48 -2.60 9.29 1.49
C ALA A 48 -2.27 9.25 -0.02
N PRO A 49 -3.20 9.64 -0.91
CA PRO A 49 -3.01 9.47 -2.34
C PRO A 49 -2.06 10.50 -2.94
N ASN A 50 -2.11 11.76 -2.52
CA ASN A 50 -1.21 12.78 -3.02
C ASN A 50 -0.90 13.86 -1.95
N ASN A 51 -0.12 14.86 -2.34
CA ASN A 51 0.31 15.93 -1.44
C ASN A 51 -0.82 16.86 -1.00
N PHE A 52 -1.89 17.01 -1.78
CA PHE A 52 -3.03 17.84 -1.40
C PHE A 52 -3.77 17.26 -0.19
N GLU A 53 -3.89 15.93 -0.08
CA GLU A 53 -4.51 15.31 1.11
C GLU A 53 -3.48 15.02 2.21
N LEU A 54 -2.21 14.81 1.86
CA LEU A 54 -1.16 14.53 2.85
C LEU A 54 -0.68 15.79 3.59
N ASN A 55 -0.43 16.90 2.89
CA ASN A 55 0.18 18.09 3.48
C ASN A 55 -0.66 18.70 4.62
N PRO A 56 -2.00 18.79 4.52
CA PRO A 56 -2.82 19.27 5.64
C PRO A 56 -2.61 18.45 6.91
N LEU A 57 -2.42 17.13 6.79
CA LEU A 57 -2.11 16.27 7.93
C LEU A 57 -0.72 16.56 8.50
N LEU A 58 0.29 16.69 7.63
CA LEU A 58 1.67 16.94 8.05
C LEU A 58 1.87 18.32 8.69
N THR A 59 1.10 19.32 8.27
CA THR A 59 1.14 20.70 8.81
C THR A 59 0.22 20.86 10.03
N SER A 60 -0.67 19.91 10.29
CA SER A 60 -1.58 19.99 11.44
C SER A 60 -0.83 19.97 12.77
N GLN A 61 -1.27 20.78 13.73
CA GLN A 61 -0.74 20.78 15.10
C GLN A 61 -0.94 19.44 15.82
N ALA A 62 -1.90 18.63 15.34
CA ALA A 62 -2.19 17.31 15.89
C ALA A 62 -1.13 16.26 15.55
N TYR A 63 -0.36 16.47 14.47
CA TYR A 63 0.69 15.55 14.03
C TYR A 63 2.06 15.97 14.58
N VAL A 64 2.67 15.09 15.36
CA VAL A 64 4.03 15.25 15.88
C VAL A 64 4.95 14.29 15.12
N PRO A 65 5.84 14.78 14.24
CA PRO A 65 6.72 13.92 13.46
C PRO A 65 7.83 13.32 14.32
N TYR A 66 8.22 12.09 13.98
CA TYR A 66 9.47 11.49 14.45
C TYR A 66 10.56 11.69 13.40
N PRO A 67 11.83 11.89 13.82
CA PRO A 67 12.94 12.12 12.90
C PRO A 67 13.25 10.91 12.00
N SER A 68 12.71 9.73 12.31
CA SER A 68 12.85 8.54 11.49
C SER A 68 12.03 8.66 10.20
N LEU A 69 12.72 8.96 9.10
CA LEU A 69 12.24 8.72 7.73
C LEU A 69 12.81 7.39 7.22
N LEU A 70 11.98 6.60 6.55
CA LEU A 70 12.40 5.35 5.92
C LEU A 70 11.96 5.32 4.46
N LEU A 71 12.89 4.99 3.56
CA LEU A 71 12.63 4.86 2.12
C LEU A 71 12.77 3.38 1.75
N VAL A 72 11.72 2.80 1.18
CA VAL A 72 11.72 1.40 0.69
C VAL A 72 11.01 1.38 -0.65
N ILE A 73 11.67 0.86 -1.70
CA ILE A 73 11.10 0.71 -3.05
C ILE A 73 10.39 2.02 -3.49
N LEU A 74 11.07 3.15 -3.31
CA LEU A 74 10.59 4.51 -3.63
C LEU A 74 9.45 5.07 -2.75
N LEU A 75 8.89 4.29 -1.83
CA LEU A 75 7.89 4.76 -0.87
C LEU A 75 8.55 5.34 0.38
N ARG A 76 8.10 6.53 0.77
CA ARG A 76 8.56 7.24 1.96
C ARG A 76 7.60 6.99 3.12
N PHE A 77 8.07 6.24 4.11
CA PHE A 77 7.37 6.02 5.37
C PHE A 77 7.80 7.08 6.39
N ARG A 78 6.82 7.85 6.85
CA ARG A 78 6.96 8.90 7.86
C ARG A 78 6.35 8.40 9.15
N PHE A 79 7.11 8.45 10.23
CA PHE A 79 6.61 8.05 11.53
C PHE A 79 6.30 9.27 12.36
N GLY A 80 5.33 9.12 13.26
CA GLY A 80 4.99 10.17 14.19
C GLY A 80 3.89 9.74 15.13
N LYS A 81 3.25 10.74 15.71
CA LYS A 81 2.14 10.58 16.64
C LYS A 81 1.03 11.53 16.24
N ILE A 82 -0.21 11.03 16.20
CA ILE A 82 -1.40 11.88 16.11
C ILE A 82 -2.16 11.71 17.42
N SER A 83 -2.33 12.80 18.16
CA SER A 83 -2.89 12.74 19.52
C SER A 83 -2.15 11.72 20.40
N ASN A 84 -2.79 10.62 20.83
CA ASN A 84 -2.15 9.55 21.61
C ASN A 84 -1.78 8.29 20.79
N GLN A 85 -2.01 8.28 19.48
CA GLN A 85 -1.81 7.11 18.61
C GLN A 85 -0.52 7.25 17.80
N ARG A 86 0.32 6.21 17.83
CA ARG A 86 1.50 6.10 16.96
C ARG A 86 1.05 5.83 15.53
N VAL A 87 1.59 6.57 14.58
CA VAL A 87 1.22 6.47 13.17
C VAL A 87 2.44 6.23 12.29
N VAL A 88 2.21 5.52 11.20
CA VAL A 88 3.12 5.44 10.06
C VAL A 88 2.34 5.88 8.83
N ILE A 89 2.83 6.93 8.17
CA ILE A 89 2.18 7.56 7.03
C ILE A 89 2.98 7.26 5.77
N VAL A 90 2.30 6.83 4.72
CA VAL A 90 2.87 6.61 3.39
C VAL A 90 2.04 7.33 2.34
N MET A 91 2.70 7.96 1.38
CA MET A 91 2.03 8.50 0.19
C MET A 91 1.99 7.41 -0.87
N SER A 92 0.81 6.98 -1.29
CA SER A 92 0.68 5.93 -2.32
C SER A 92 0.91 6.46 -3.73
N GLY A 93 0.52 7.71 -4.01
CA GLY A 93 0.30 8.16 -5.38
C GLY A 93 -1.13 7.86 -5.85
N LEU A 94 -1.43 8.28 -7.07
CA LEU A 94 -2.74 8.10 -7.69
C LEU A 94 -2.89 6.69 -8.28
N GLY A 95 -4.12 6.18 -8.28
CA GLY A 95 -4.44 4.89 -8.86
C GLY A 95 -4.36 3.74 -7.87
N MET A 96 -5.12 2.71 -8.20
CA MET A 96 -5.40 1.61 -7.29
C MET A 96 -4.22 0.69 -7.05
N VAL A 97 -3.39 0.46 -8.09
CA VAL A 97 -2.20 -0.40 -8.02
C VAL A 97 -1.22 0.19 -7.01
N ASN A 98 -1.02 1.50 -7.09
CA ASN A 98 -0.15 2.26 -6.20
C ASN A 98 -0.65 2.20 -4.75
N ALA A 99 -1.95 2.39 -4.52
CA ALA A 99 -2.56 2.24 -3.19
C ALA A 99 -2.41 0.82 -2.63
N GLY A 100 -2.61 -0.20 -3.48
CA GLY A 100 -2.43 -1.60 -3.11
C GLY A 100 -0.99 -1.94 -2.75
N VAL A 101 -0.04 -1.61 -3.60
CA VAL A 101 1.40 -1.83 -3.35
C VAL A 101 1.85 -1.11 -2.08
N ALA A 102 1.44 0.15 -1.89
CA ALA A 102 1.78 0.90 -0.68
C ALA A 102 1.18 0.26 0.59
N THR A 103 -0.07 -0.19 0.53
CA THR A 103 -0.74 -0.86 1.66
C THR A 103 -0.13 -2.22 1.96
N GLN A 104 0.19 -3.00 0.92
CA GLN A 104 0.84 -4.30 1.05
C GLN A 104 2.23 -4.14 1.69
N LEU A 105 3.03 -3.20 1.21
CA LEU A 105 4.34 -2.91 1.81
C LEU A 105 4.19 -2.42 3.25
N LEU A 106 3.20 -1.56 3.53
CA LEU A 106 2.94 -1.10 4.89
C LEU A 106 2.63 -2.25 5.86
N GLY A 107 1.79 -3.20 5.44
CA GLY A 107 1.41 -4.37 6.23
C GLY A 107 2.51 -5.44 6.33
N SER A 108 3.30 -5.63 5.26
CA SER A 108 4.41 -6.57 5.25
C SER A 108 5.60 -6.10 6.09
N LEU A 109 5.87 -4.79 6.13
CA LEU A 109 7.05 -4.24 6.79
C LEU A 109 6.79 -3.86 8.25
N PHE A 110 5.57 -3.44 8.62
CA PHE A 110 5.30 -2.90 9.95
C PHE A 110 4.20 -3.64 10.71
N ARG A 111 4.33 -3.68 12.03
CA ARG A 111 3.24 -4.13 12.91
C ARG A 111 2.17 -3.05 12.94
N LEU A 112 0.98 -3.35 12.42
CA LEU A 112 -0.13 -2.40 12.34
C LEU A 112 -1.29 -2.80 13.29
N LYS A 113 -2.01 -1.81 13.81
CA LYS A 113 -3.32 -1.96 14.44
C LYS A 113 -4.46 -1.97 13.42
N GLY A 114 -4.22 -1.35 12.27
CA GLY A 114 -5.18 -1.11 11.21
C GLY A 114 -4.60 -0.13 10.19
N VAL A 115 -5.29 0.00 9.06
CA VAL A 115 -4.94 0.92 7.98
C VAL A 115 -6.11 1.88 7.77
N LEU A 116 -5.80 3.18 7.78
CA LEU A 116 -6.67 4.27 7.39
C LEU A 116 -6.19 4.80 6.06
N HIS A 117 -7.03 4.76 5.04
CA HIS A 117 -6.76 5.44 3.79
C HIS A 117 -7.86 6.48 3.57
N TYR A 118 -7.47 7.70 3.27
CA TYR A 118 -8.40 8.81 3.05
C TYR A 118 -8.06 9.56 1.78
N GLY A 119 -9.00 10.33 1.26
CA GLY A 119 -8.80 11.12 0.07
C GLY A 119 -10.01 11.95 -0.32
N ILE A 120 -10.02 12.37 -1.58
CA ILE A 120 -11.15 13.02 -2.23
C ILE A 120 -11.74 11.96 -3.20
N ALA A 121 -13.03 11.63 -3.11
CA ALA A 121 -13.76 10.84 -4.11
C ALA A 121 -15.20 11.26 -4.32
N GLY A 122 -15.63 11.13 -5.57
CA GLY A 122 -17.00 11.25 -6.06
C GLY A 122 -18.07 10.49 -5.23
N ASN A 123 -19.32 10.95 -5.27
CA ASN A 123 -20.47 10.35 -4.62
C ASN A 123 -21.69 10.49 -5.53
N ALA A 124 -22.56 9.47 -5.50
CA ALA A 124 -23.78 9.37 -6.29
C ALA A 124 -25.06 9.39 -5.43
N ASP A 125 -24.95 9.40 -4.10
CA ASP A 125 -26.09 9.55 -3.19
C ASP A 125 -26.61 11.00 -3.23
N VAL A 126 -27.89 11.17 -3.55
CA VAL A 126 -28.56 12.48 -3.64
C VAL A 126 -28.70 13.18 -2.29
N ASN A 127 -28.55 12.46 -1.18
CA ASN A 127 -28.69 13.02 0.17
C ASN A 127 -27.39 13.55 0.75
N LEU A 128 -26.28 13.44 0.01
CA LEU A 128 -24.96 13.83 0.45
C LEU A 128 -24.50 15.07 -0.33
N GLU A 129 -24.02 16.06 0.40
CA GLU A 129 -23.61 17.34 -0.14
C GLU A 129 -22.08 17.45 -0.27
N ILE A 130 -21.65 18.49 -1.00
CA ILE A 130 -20.23 18.81 -1.11
C ILE A 130 -19.71 19.20 0.28
N GLY A 131 -18.62 18.55 0.70
CA GLY A 131 -18.02 18.76 2.01
C GLY A 131 -18.40 17.69 3.05
N ASP A 132 -19.36 16.82 2.73
CA ASP A 132 -19.70 15.71 3.61
C ASP A 132 -18.55 14.71 3.76
N VAL A 133 -18.41 14.22 4.98
CA VAL A 133 -17.43 13.20 5.35
C VAL A 133 -18.15 11.88 5.54
N THR A 134 -17.85 10.92 4.67
CA THR A 134 -18.51 9.60 4.68
C THR A 134 -17.55 8.47 5.00
N ILE A 135 -18.12 7.39 5.56
CA ILE A 135 -17.40 6.16 5.90
C ILE A 135 -18.13 4.97 5.25
N PRO A 136 -17.55 4.32 4.23
CA PRO A 136 -18.13 3.12 3.60
C PRO A 136 -18.14 1.88 4.51
N LYS A 137 -18.91 0.84 4.17
CA LYS A 137 -18.68 -0.57 4.66
C LYS A 137 -18.10 -1.41 3.59
N TYR A 138 -18.73 -1.28 2.45
CA TYR A 138 -18.51 -2.01 1.25
C TYR A 138 -18.02 -1.00 0.24
N TRP A 139 -17.34 -1.55 -0.73
CA TRP A 139 -16.83 -0.82 -1.85
C TRP A 139 -16.94 -1.72 -3.07
N ALA A 140 -17.22 -1.10 -4.21
CA ALA A 140 -17.23 -1.78 -5.49
C ALA A 140 -16.17 -1.18 -6.40
N HIS A 141 -15.59 -2.04 -7.21
CA HIS A 141 -14.66 -1.71 -8.28
C HIS A 141 -15.27 -2.11 -9.62
N SER A 142 -15.12 -1.27 -10.65
CA SER A 142 -15.73 -1.45 -11.97
C SER A 142 -14.80 -2.04 -13.04
N GLY A 143 -13.58 -2.42 -12.70
CA GLY A 143 -12.64 -3.05 -13.64
C GLY A 143 -12.69 -4.57 -13.64
N LEU A 144 -12.16 -5.17 -14.71
CA LEU A 144 -12.04 -6.61 -14.92
C LEU A 144 -10.88 -7.19 -14.10
N TRP A 145 -11.18 -8.25 -13.34
CA TRP A 145 -10.21 -9.04 -12.59
C TRP A 145 -10.23 -10.48 -13.09
N ASN A 146 -9.07 -10.99 -13.48
CA ASN A 146 -8.89 -12.41 -13.71
C ASN A 146 -7.89 -12.95 -12.68
N TRP A 147 -8.35 -13.85 -11.82
CA TRP A 147 -7.51 -14.50 -10.81
C TRP A 147 -6.69 -15.59 -11.48
N GLN A 148 -5.40 -15.34 -11.72
CA GLN A 148 -4.49 -16.41 -12.08
C GLN A 148 -3.97 -17.07 -10.80
N VAL A 149 -4.46 -18.29 -10.53
CA VAL A 149 -3.94 -19.13 -9.45
C VAL A 149 -2.61 -19.72 -9.94
N GLY A 150 -1.49 -19.16 -9.49
CA GLY A 150 -0.15 -19.71 -9.66
C GLY A 150 0.50 -19.95 -8.30
N GLU A 151 1.32 -21.00 -8.18
CA GLU A 151 1.91 -21.51 -6.93
C GLU A 151 2.88 -20.56 -6.20
N ASN A 152 2.96 -19.28 -6.56
CA ASN A 152 3.66 -18.26 -5.80
C ASN A 152 2.79 -17.01 -5.74
N ILE A 153 2.17 -16.77 -4.59
CA ILE A 153 1.18 -15.72 -4.40
C ILE A 153 1.84 -14.33 -4.50
N PHE A 154 1.69 -13.68 -5.65
CA PHE A 154 1.78 -12.23 -5.77
C PHE A 154 0.37 -11.65 -5.56
N ILE A 155 0.16 -11.02 -4.41
CA ILE A 155 -1.09 -10.32 -4.12
C ILE A 155 -1.06 -8.97 -4.85
N PHE A 156 -1.77 -8.87 -5.97
CA PHE A 156 -2.10 -7.58 -6.57
C PHE A 156 -3.46 -7.14 -6.07
N ILE A 157 -3.51 -6.16 -5.16
CA ILE A 157 -4.75 -5.55 -4.68
C ILE A 157 -4.92 -4.20 -5.39
N THR A 158 -6.05 -3.95 -6.07
CA THR A 158 -6.38 -2.63 -6.62
C THR A 158 -7.76 -2.18 -6.11
N PHE A 159 -7.78 -1.16 -5.25
CA PHE A 159 -9.00 -0.51 -4.76
C PHE A 159 -9.40 0.69 -5.61
N SER A 160 -10.53 0.64 -6.33
CA SER A 160 -11.36 1.84 -6.53
C SER A 160 -12.57 1.67 -5.65
N SER A 161 -12.89 2.70 -4.89
CA SER A 161 -13.93 2.64 -3.87
C SER A 161 -15.07 3.53 -4.32
N ILE A 162 -16.21 2.91 -4.64
CA ILE A 162 -17.53 3.54 -4.52
C ILE A 162 -18.15 3.01 -3.23
N SER A 163 -18.44 3.92 -2.30
CA SER A 163 -18.96 3.61 -0.96
C SER A 163 -20.33 2.93 -1.03
N LEU A 164 -20.42 1.74 -0.45
CA LEU A 164 -21.65 1.01 -0.20
C LEU A 164 -21.69 0.73 1.32
N ARG A 165 -22.33 1.61 2.09
CA ARG A 165 -23.00 1.39 3.40
C ARG A 165 -22.29 0.69 4.59
N SER A 166 -21.53 1.45 5.44
CA SER A 166 -21.07 1.33 6.91
C SER A 166 -20.23 0.21 7.64
N SER A 167 -18.87 0.21 7.59
CA SER A 167 -17.84 -0.46 8.47
C SER A 167 -16.55 -0.97 7.80
N LEU A 168 -15.81 -0.05 7.18
CA LEU A 168 -14.34 0.03 7.25
C LEU A 168 -13.95 1.52 7.11
N LEU A 169 -13.07 2.05 7.96
CA LEU A 169 -12.83 3.50 8.02
C LEU A 169 -11.92 3.99 6.86
N PHE A 170 -12.54 4.45 5.78
CA PHE A 170 -11.94 5.23 4.71
C PHE A 170 -12.69 6.56 4.59
N VAL A 171 -12.02 7.71 4.63
CA VAL A 171 -12.66 9.03 4.47
C VAL A 171 -12.43 9.53 3.06
N LYS A 172 -13.47 9.73 2.23
CA LYS A 172 -13.31 10.14 0.82
C LYS A 172 -14.31 11.26 0.41
N VAL A 173 -13.83 12.41 -0.12
CA VAL A 173 -14.59 13.69 -0.38
C VAL A 173 -14.91 13.97 -1.88
N CYS A 174 -16.14 14.27 -2.32
CA CYS A 174 -16.58 14.21 -3.74
C CYS A 174 -16.57 15.48 -4.61
N PHE A 175 -16.19 15.35 -5.91
CA PHE A 175 -16.69 16.15 -7.05
C PHE A 175 -16.89 15.32 -8.36
N ARG A 176 -17.96 15.65 -9.12
CA ARG A 176 -18.51 15.19 -10.45
C ARG A 176 -17.61 14.40 -11.43
N GLY A 177 -18.07 13.41 -12.22
CA GLY A 177 -19.42 12.89 -12.51
C GLY A 177 -19.42 11.61 -13.40
N GLU A 178 -20.62 11.00 -13.48
CA GLU A 178 -21.13 9.87 -14.30
C GLU A 178 -20.74 8.41 -13.99
N MET A 179 -21.74 7.53 -14.13
CA MET A 179 -22.06 6.31 -13.33
C MET A 179 -22.47 5.14 -14.24
N LEU A 180 -22.12 3.88 -13.90
CA LEU A 180 -22.91 2.68 -14.26
C LEU A 180 -22.52 1.43 -13.43
N ILE A 181 -23.47 0.49 -13.30
CA ILE A 181 -23.78 -0.47 -12.21
C ILE A 181 -23.63 -1.93 -12.69
N ILE A 182 -23.21 -2.93 -11.87
CA ILE A 182 -23.76 -4.33 -11.86
C ILE A 182 -23.68 -5.02 -10.46
N HIS A 183 -24.74 -5.79 -10.18
CA HIS A 183 -25.22 -6.60 -9.03
C HIS A 183 -24.29 -7.59 -8.28
N ALA A 184 -24.60 -7.82 -7.01
CA ALA A 184 -24.63 -9.18 -6.40
C ALA A 184 -25.61 -9.24 -5.21
N TYR A 185 -26.65 -10.06 -5.38
CA TYR A 185 -27.55 -10.63 -4.35
C TYR A 185 -27.11 -12.11 -4.12
N PRO A 186 -27.62 -12.88 -3.14
CA PRO A 186 -28.89 -12.75 -2.40
C PRO A 186 -28.79 -12.06 -1.02
#